data_AF-A0A3M2RL93-F1
#
_entry.id   AF-A0A3M2RL93-F1
#
_cell.length_a   1.000
_cell.length_b   1.000
_cell.length_c   1.000
_cell.angle_alpha   90.00
_cell.angle_beta   90.00
_cell.angle_gamma   90.00
#
_symmetry.space_group_name_H-M   'P 1'
#
loop_
_entity.id
_entity.type
_entity.pdbx_description
1 polymer ?
#
loop_
_entity_poly.entity_id
_entity_poly.type
_entity_poly.pdbx_seq_one_letter_code
_entity_poly.pdbx_strand_id
1 'polypeptide(L)'
;MPEQRNLQPEMQKRDEEDSRLLVPSSLELGPGAVDKYVISKQIVRMQEPRKLTPDDLDERRVIYPESRDRALVNRFRSLRTKLLELSGGNNFTLVVSGASPGAGTSFVALNLAAAFAFDQSKTALIIDCNLRDPSLHSTLDVMPETGLTDFLDDPDFDIARILYPTGIPRLRLIPAGSRRETPGEFFTSFRMKQFLQAVRRRYPDRFIVLDTAPISESPDARILTELCDYAMLVVPHGKITATTAENAAMAFNPDKFVGAVING
;
A
#
# COMPACT_ATOMS: atom_id res chain seq x y z
N MET A 1 -58.42 0.98 -55.43
CA MET A 1 -57.52 -0.04 -55.99
C MET A 1 -56.09 0.35 -55.66
N PRO A 2 -55.24 -0.61 -55.24
CA PRO A 2 -53.96 -0.45 -54.53
C PRO A 2 -52.80 -0.15 -55.51
N GLU A 3 -51.56 0.18 -55.14
CA GLU A 3 -50.51 -0.59 -54.44
C GLU A 3 -49.46 0.40 -53.86
N GLN A 4 -49.15 0.40 -52.57
CA GLN A 4 -48.16 -0.41 -51.84
C GLN A 4 -46.66 -0.25 -52.23
N ARG A 5 -45.95 0.37 -51.27
CA ARG A 5 -44.68 -0.05 -50.61
C ARG A 5 -43.30 0.42 -51.14
N ASN A 6 -42.63 1.11 -50.20
CA ASN A 6 -41.23 0.93 -49.73
C ASN A 6 -40.08 1.36 -50.68
N LEU A 7 -39.03 2.08 -50.28
CA LEU A 7 -38.47 2.47 -48.98
C LEU A 7 -37.84 3.88 -49.05
N GLN A 8 -37.86 4.58 -47.91
CA GLN A 8 -37.12 5.81 -47.56
C GLN A 8 -35.61 5.55 -47.32
N PRO A 9 -34.77 6.57 -47.03
CA PRO A 9 -34.70 7.93 -47.58
C PRO A 9 -33.26 8.39 -47.91
N GLU A 10 -33.18 9.44 -48.72
CA GLU A 10 -32.00 10.26 -48.94
C GLU A 10 -31.51 11.00 -47.68
N MET A 11 -30.19 11.09 -47.64
CA MET A 11 -29.31 12.09 -47.05
C MET A 11 -29.89 13.45 -46.59
N GLN A 12 -29.27 13.88 -45.50
CA GLN A 12 -28.99 15.27 -45.06
C GLN A 12 -30.07 16.03 -44.30
N LYS A 13 -29.78 16.22 -43.00
CA LYS A 13 -29.64 17.58 -42.42
C LYS A 13 -28.82 17.56 -41.12
N ARG A 14 -27.70 18.29 -41.18
CA ARG A 14 -27.07 19.16 -40.15
C ARG A 14 -26.59 18.49 -38.85
N ASP A 15 -25.28 18.36 -38.68
CA ASP A 15 -24.34 19.39 -38.16
C ASP A 15 -24.60 19.70 -36.68
N GLU A 16 -23.87 18.98 -35.82
CA GLU A 16 -23.19 19.46 -34.60
C GLU A 16 -22.73 18.25 -33.78
N GLU A 17 -21.54 17.73 -34.08
CA GLU A 17 -20.65 17.04 -33.11
C GLU A 17 -19.35 16.64 -33.83
N ASP A 18 -18.53 17.64 -34.17
CA ASP A 18 -17.13 17.43 -34.51
C ASP A 18 -16.27 18.38 -33.69
N SER A 19 -15.85 17.92 -32.51
CA SER A 19 -14.71 18.48 -31.79
C SER A 19 -13.73 17.38 -31.41
N ARG A 20 -13.09 16.84 -32.45
CA ARG A 20 -11.64 16.55 -32.52
C ARG A 20 -11.02 15.89 -31.28
N LEU A 21 -11.10 14.56 -31.24
CA LEU A 21 -9.98 13.76 -30.74
C LEU A 21 -8.81 13.93 -31.72
N LEU A 22 -7.98 14.94 -31.47
CA LEU A 22 -6.67 15.07 -32.10
C LEU A 22 -5.83 13.84 -31.70
N VAL A 23 -5.85 12.81 -32.52
CA VAL A 23 -4.82 11.77 -32.51
C VAL A 23 -3.56 12.42 -33.09
N PRO A 24 -2.45 12.53 -32.35
CA PRO A 24 -1.22 13.04 -32.93
C PRO A 24 -0.79 12.13 -34.07
N SER A 25 -0.63 12.71 -35.25
CA SER A 25 -0.05 12.05 -36.42
C SER A 25 1.35 11.54 -36.08
N SER A 26 1.60 10.31 -36.49
CA SER A 26 2.80 9.54 -36.20
C SER A 26 4.06 10.24 -36.72
N LEU A 27 4.79 10.96 -35.86
CA LEU A 27 6.23 11.26 -35.95
C LEU A 27 6.61 12.13 -34.74
N GLU A 28 7.71 11.77 -34.08
CA GLU A 28 8.21 12.28 -32.78
C GLU A 28 7.68 11.59 -31.51
N LEU A 29 7.85 10.27 -31.45
CA LEU A 29 7.85 9.54 -30.18
C LEU A 29 9.31 9.39 -29.72
N GLY A 30 9.75 10.27 -28.82
CA GLY A 30 10.99 10.06 -28.08
C GLY A 30 10.92 8.79 -27.20
N PRO A 31 12.06 8.29 -26.70
CA PRO A 31 12.15 7.00 -26.00
C PRO A 31 11.20 6.83 -24.80
N GLY A 32 10.68 7.93 -24.22
CA GLY A 32 9.71 7.87 -23.11
C GLY A 32 8.23 7.74 -23.50
N ALA A 33 7.89 7.77 -24.78
CA ALA A 33 6.49 7.70 -25.21
C ALA A 33 5.99 6.26 -25.45
N VAL A 34 6.91 5.35 -25.77
CA VAL A 34 6.65 3.90 -25.79
C VAL A 34 6.39 3.42 -24.36
N ASP A 35 7.17 3.87 -23.38
CA ASP A 35 6.95 3.55 -21.95
C ASP A 35 5.58 4.02 -21.45
N LYS A 36 5.17 5.26 -21.78
CA LYS A 36 3.82 5.75 -21.43
C LYS A 36 2.70 4.92 -22.06
N TYR A 37 2.89 4.44 -23.29
CA TYR A 37 1.90 3.64 -24.03
C TYR A 37 1.83 2.18 -23.54
N VAL A 38 2.95 1.63 -23.09
CA VAL A 38 3.03 0.29 -22.48
C VAL A 38 2.43 0.29 -21.07
N ILE A 39 2.74 1.32 -20.27
CA ILE A 39 2.13 1.53 -18.94
C ILE A 39 0.61 1.67 -19.06
N SER A 40 0.11 2.46 -20.03
CA SER A 40 -1.33 2.63 -20.21
C SER A 40 -2.04 1.33 -20.66
N LYS A 41 -1.40 0.49 -21.49
CA LYS A 41 -1.94 -0.84 -21.85
C LYS A 41 -1.91 -1.86 -20.70
N GLN A 42 -0.93 -1.79 -19.80
CA GLN A 42 -0.91 -2.63 -18.58
C GLN A 42 -1.94 -2.18 -17.55
N ILE A 43 -2.19 -0.87 -17.41
CA ILE A 43 -3.27 -0.32 -16.58
C ILE A 43 -4.65 -0.77 -17.09
N VAL A 44 -4.84 -0.84 -18.42
CA VAL A 44 -6.10 -1.30 -19.05
C VAL A 44 -6.29 -2.82 -18.97
N ARG A 45 -5.23 -3.61 -18.73
CA ARG A 45 -5.29 -5.09 -18.59
C ARG A 45 -5.36 -5.59 -17.16
N MET A 46 -5.14 -4.74 -16.15
CA MET A 46 -5.51 -5.08 -14.78
C MET A 46 -7.03 -5.11 -14.71
N GLN A 47 -7.63 -6.29 -14.48
CA GLN A 47 -8.96 -6.31 -13.88
C GLN A 47 -8.85 -5.43 -12.63
N GLU A 48 -9.53 -4.28 -12.58
CA GLU A 48 -9.69 -3.60 -11.31
C GLU A 48 -10.35 -4.61 -10.38
N PRO A 49 -9.67 -5.08 -9.32
CA PRO A 49 -10.32 -5.97 -8.39
C PRO A 49 -11.53 -5.25 -7.85
N ARG A 50 -12.60 -6.00 -7.64
CA ARG A 50 -13.80 -5.52 -6.99
C ARG A 50 -13.40 -4.72 -5.75
N LYS A 51 -13.81 -3.46 -5.68
CA LYS A 51 -13.65 -2.65 -4.47
C LYS A 51 -14.27 -3.43 -3.29
N LEU A 52 -13.54 -3.51 -2.19
CA LEU A 52 -14.06 -4.16 -0.99
C LEU A 52 -15.30 -3.40 -0.53
N THR A 53 -16.38 -4.15 -0.28
CA THR A 53 -17.61 -3.58 0.25
C THR A 53 -17.45 -3.21 1.73
N PRO A 54 -18.37 -2.42 2.32
CA PRO A 54 -18.38 -2.20 3.76
C PRO A 54 -18.40 -3.50 4.58
N ASP A 55 -19.20 -4.48 4.17
CA ASP A 55 -19.30 -5.78 4.85
C ASP A 55 -17.97 -6.55 4.75
N ASP A 56 -17.35 -6.56 3.57
CA ASP A 56 -16.01 -7.11 3.34
C ASP A 56 -14.96 -6.53 4.30
N LEU A 57 -15.02 -5.21 4.52
CA LEU A 57 -14.08 -4.48 5.37
C LEU A 57 -14.35 -4.73 6.85
N ASP A 58 -15.62 -4.78 7.27
CA ASP A 58 -16.01 -5.10 8.64
C ASP A 58 -15.58 -6.54 9.02
N GLU A 59 -15.79 -7.53 8.14
CA GLU A 59 -15.35 -8.92 8.34
C GLU A 59 -13.82 -9.03 8.51
N ARG A 60 -13.08 -8.26 7.71
CA ARG A 60 -11.60 -8.21 7.74
C ARG A 60 -11.06 -7.27 8.81
N ARG A 61 -11.92 -6.60 9.59
CA ARG A 61 -11.58 -5.58 10.60
C ARG A 61 -10.71 -4.45 10.04
N VAL A 62 -11.03 -4.00 8.83
CA VAL A 62 -10.38 -2.85 8.19
C VAL A 62 -11.29 -1.64 8.29
N ILE A 63 -10.78 -0.54 8.81
CA ILE A 63 -11.53 0.68 8.98
C ILE A 63 -11.84 1.35 7.64
N TYR A 64 -12.99 2.00 7.58
CA TYR A 64 -13.39 2.89 6.49
C TYR A 64 -14.18 4.09 7.05
N PRO A 65 -14.27 5.22 6.32
CA PRO A 65 -14.78 6.47 6.88
C PRO A 65 -16.21 6.38 7.42
N GLU A 66 -17.05 5.51 6.85
CA GLU A 66 -18.45 5.27 7.20
C GLU A 66 -18.67 4.07 8.14
N SER A 67 -17.61 3.43 8.65
CA SER A 67 -17.74 2.24 9.51
C SER A 67 -18.61 2.50 10.75
N ARG A 68 -19.35 1.45 11.15
CA ARG A 68 -20.19 1.44 12.34
C ARG A 68 -19.35 1.56 13.62
N ASP A 69 -18.13 1.03 13.62
CA ASP A 69 -17.19 1.19 14.74
C ASP A 69 -16.50 2.56 14.70
N ARG A 70 -17.27 3.59 15.05
CA ARG A 70 -16.78 4.98 15.12
C ARG A 70 -15.63 5.14 16.11
N ALA A 71 -15.60 4.34 17.18
CA ALA A 71 -14.56 4.43 18.18
C ALA A 71 -13.21 3.99 17.62
N LEU A 72 -13.16 2.85 16.91
CA LEU A 72 -11.94 2.36 16.26
C LEU A 72 -11.44 3.31 15.18
N VAL A 73 -12.35 3.79 14.31
CA VAL A 73 -12.02 4.77 13.27
C VAL A 73 -11.37 6.02 13.87
N ASN A 74 -11.94 6.56 14.96
CA ASN A 74 -11.43 7.77 15.60
C ASN A 74 -10.09 7.55 16.30
N ARG A 75 -9.79 6.34 16.82
CA ARG A 75 -8.47 6.00 17.36
C ARG A 75 -7.40 6.06 16.27
N PHE A 76 -7.66 5.46 15.11
CA PHE A 76 -6.71 5.51 13.99
C PHE A 76 -6.60 6.90 13.36
N ARG A 77 -7.68 7.68 13.28
CA ARG A 77 -7.62 9.10 12.88
C ARG A 77 -6.74 9.91 13.83
N SER A 78 -6.88 9.67 15.13
CA SER A 78 -6.04 10.35 16.14
C SER A 78 -4.58 9.96 16.01
N LEU A 79 -4.29 8.66 15.79
CA LEU A 79 -2.93 8.17 15.55
C LEU A 79 -2.31 8.83 14.32
N ARG A 80 -3.05 8.85 13.21
CA ARG A 80 -2.65 9.53 11.97
C ARG A 80 -2.35 11.01 12.20
N THR A 81 -3.24 11.74 12.88
CA THR A 81 -3.06 13.17 13.16
C THR A 81 -1.78 13.43 13.94
N LYS A 82 -1.50 12.65 15.00
CA LYS A 82 -0.26 12.78 15.78
C LYS A 82 0.99 12.56 14.93
N LEU A 83 0.97 11.57 14.03
CA LEU A 83 2.10 11.32 13.15
C LEU A 83 2.31 12.43 12.12
N LEU A 84 1.23 13.02 11.60
CA LEU A 84 1.30 14.17 10.69
C LEU A 84 1.85 15.42 11.39
N GLU A 85 1.44 15.66 12.63
CA GLU A 85 1.99 16.75 13.45
C GLU A 85 3.50 16.55 13.66
N LEU A 86 3.92 15.32 14.00
CA LEU A 86 5.32 14.97 14.20
C LEU A 86 6.16 15.13 12.92
N SER A 87 5.60 14.84 11.75
CA SER A 87 6.30 14.99 10.46
C SER A 87 6.23 16.40 9.86
N GLY A 88 5.54 17.34 10.51
CA GLY A 88 5.27 18.67 9.96
C GLY A 88 4.42 18.64 8.69
N GLY A 89 3.54 17.64 8.56
CA GLY A 89 2.67 17.42 7.40
C GLY A 89 3.35 16.77 6.18
N ASN A 90 4.66 16.51 6.25
CA ASN A 90 5.38 15.78 5.22
C ASN A 90 5.04 14.29 5.27
N ASN A 91 5.12 13.61 4.12
CA ASN A 91 4.98 12.17 4.12
C ASN A 91 6.28 11.50 4.59
N PHE A 92 6.14 10.26 5.03
CA PHE A 92 7.22 9.50 5.62
C PHE A 92 7.06 8.01 5.38
N THR A 93 8.15 7.30 5.67
CA THR A 93 8.19 5.85 5.83
C THR A 93 8.09 5.50 7.32
N LEU A 94 7.18 4.59 7.66
CA LEU A 94 6.95 4.13 9.03
C LEU A 94 7.09 2.62 9.11
N VAL A 95 7.98 2.15 9.97
CA VAL A 95 7.99 0.75 10.41
C VAL A 95 7.00 0.57 11.56
N VAL A 96 6.15 -0.43 11.46
CA VAL A 96 5.29 -0.89 12.54
C VAL A 96 5.75 -2.29 12.94
N SER A 97 6.20 -2.45 14.18
CA SER A 97 6.70 -3.73 14.69
C SER A 97 6.07 -4.08 16.04
N GLY A 98 5.87 -5.37 16.29
CA GLY A 98 5.27 -5.86 17.53
C GLY A 98 6.29 -6.07 18.64
N ALA A 99 5.85 -5.98 19.90
CA ALA A 99 6.66 -6.36 21.07
C ALA A 99 6.80 -7.89 21.20
N SER A 100 5.83 -8.62 20.66
CA SER A 100 5.76 -10.09 20.68
C SER A 100 4.95 -10.61 19.49
N PRO A 101 5.03 -11.91 19.17
CA PRO A 101 4.10 -12.55 18.26
C PRO A 101 2.65 -12.31 18.70
N GLY A 102 1.75 -12.13 17.73
CA GLY A 102 0.33 -11.88 18.01
C GLY A 102 0.02 -10.52 18.66
N ALA A 103 0.95 -9.56 18.63
CA ALA A 103 0.72 -8.19 19.09
C ALA A 103 -0.40 -7.46 18.30
N GLY A 104 -0.71 -7.93 17.09
CA GLY A 104 -1.62 -7.28 16.14
C GLY A 104 -0.93 -6.22 15.29
N THR A 105 0.37 -6.39 15.01
CA THR A 105 1.18 -5.50 14.18
C THR A 105 0.54 -5.25 12.82
N SER A 106 0.23 -6.32 12.06
CA SER A 106 -0.38 -6.24 10.75
C SER A 106 -1.75 -5.54 10.77
N PHE A 107 -2.54 -5.76 11.82
CA PHE A 107 -3.81 -5.06 12.03
C PHE A 107 -3.61 -3.55 12.22
N VAL A 108 -2.68 -3.15 13.09
CA VAL A 108 -2.37 -1.73 13.33
C VAL A 108 -1.77 -1.09 12.07
N ALA A 109 -0.83 -1.76 11.41
CA ALA A 109 -0.18 -1.27 10.19
C ALA A 109 -1.20 -1.05 9.06
N LEU A 110 -2.06 -2.03 8.79
CA LEU A 110 -3.08 -1.96 7.75
C LEU A 110 -4.10 -0.85 8.01
N ASN A 111 -4.63 -0.78 9.22
CA ASN A 111 -5.63 0.22 9.56
C ASN A 111 -5.04 1.63 9.64
N LEU A 112 -3.77 1.78 10.02
CA LEU A 112 -3.08 3.06 9.95
C LEU A 112 -2.87 3.50 8.50
N ALA A 113 -2.46 2.58 7.61
CA ALA A 113 -2.35 2.86 6.17
C ALA A 113 -3.71 3.24 5.56
N ALA A 114 -4.80 2.55 5.94
CA ALA A 114 -6.16 2.90 5.55
C ALA A 114 -6.56 4.31 6.05
N ALA A 115 -6.21 4.67 7.29
CA ALA A 115 -6.49 6.00 7.82
C ALA A 115 -5.80 7.13 7.04
N PHE A 116 -4.55 6.92 6.58
CA PHE A 116 -3.88 7.84 5.66
C PHE A 116 -4.62 7.95 4.33
N ALA A 117 -5.06 6.82 3.78
CA ALA A 117 -5.82 6.78 2.53
C ALA A 117 -7.21 7.43 2.62
N PHE A 118 -7.76 7.70 3.81
CA PHE A 118 -9.04 8.43 3.94
C PHE A 118 -9.00 9.84 3.37
N ASP A 119 -7.85 10.51 3.45
CA ASP A 119 -7.66 11.82 2.84
C ASP A 119 -7.62 11.68 1.32
N GLN A 120 -8.47 12.43 0.62
CA GLN A 120 -8.56 12.36 -0.84
C GLN A 120 -7.30 12.90 -1.55
N SER A 121 -6.50 13.72 -0.85
CA SER A 121 -5.25 14.29 -1.35
C SER A 121 -4.02 13.43 -1.09
N LYS A 122 -4.18 12.30 -0.36
CA LYS A 122 -3.09 11.44 0.07
C LYS A 122 -3.29 10.01 -0.41
N THR A 123 -2.18 9.32 -0.63
CA THR A 123 -2.16 7.89 -0.91
C THR A 123 -1.39 7.14 0.16
N ALA A 124 -1.62 5.84 0.27
CA ALA A 124 -0.88 4.97 1.17
C ALA A 124 -0.38 3.74 0.43
N LEU A 125 0.79 3.28 0.82
CA LEU A 125 1.36 2.00 0.42
C LEU A 125 1.69 1.23 1.69
N ILE A 126 1.11 0.04 1.82
CA ILE A 126 1.52 -0.92 2.84
C ILE A 126 2.42 -1.99 2.20
N ILE A 127 3.50 -2.33 2.90
CA ILE A 127 4.48 -3.31 2.47
C ILE A 127 4.54 -4.40 3.54
N ASP A 128 4.30 -5.65 3.15
CA ASP A 128 4.44 -6.81 4.02
C ASP A 128 5.92 -7.19 4.10
N CYS A 129 6.57 -6.81 5.19
CA CYS A 129 7.96 -7.14 5.49
C CYS A 129 8.08 -8.26 6.55
N ASN A 130 6.97 -8.88 6.96
CA ASN A 130 7.01 -10.05 7.84
C ASN A 130 7.20 -11.32 7.00
N LEU A 131 8.42 -11.55 6.50
CA LEU A 131 8.73 -12.68 5.62
C LEU A 131 8.52 -14.06 6.29
N ARG A 132 8.47 -14.11 7.63
CA ARG A 132 8.27 -15.34 8.40
C ARG A 132 6.81 -15.78 8.40
N ASP A 133 5.89 -14.84 8.50
CA ASP A 133 4.44 -15.06 8.59
C ASP A 133 3.68 -13.93 7.86
N PRO A 134 3.81 -13.84 6.52
CA PRO A 134 3.17 -12.78 5.74
C PRO A 134 1.66 -12.99 5.71
N SER A 135 0.89 -11.94 6.02
CA SER A 135 -0.56 -12.06 6.27
C SER A 135 -1.40 -10.99 5.59
N LEU A 136 -0.78 -9.92 5.07
CA LEU A 136 -1.53 -8.78 4.52
C LEU A 136 -2.28 -9.14 3.24
N HIS A 137 -1.68 -9.98 2.39
CA HIS A 137 -2.30 -10.42 1.15
C HIS A 137 -3.59 -11.22 1.43
N SER A 138 -3.54 -12.18 2.35
CA SER A 138 -4.71 -12.95 2.79
C SER A 138 -5.77 -12.07 3.43
N THR A 139 -5.36 -11.11 4.26
CA THR A 139 -6.28 -10.17 4.91
C THR A 139 -7.03 -9.32 3.87
N LEU A 140 -6.37 -8.95 2.78
CA LEU A 140 -6.93 -8.11 1.72
C LEU A 140 -7.50 -8.91 0.54
N ASP A 141 -7.54 -10.23 0.63
CA ASP A 141 -7.98 -11.13 -0.46
C ASP A 141 -7.24 -10.87 -1.79
N VAL A 142 -5.94 -10.59 -1.65
CA VAL A 142 -5.02 -10.45 -2.79
C VAL A 142 -4.32 -11.78 -2.97
N MET A 143 -4.32 -12.28 -4.21
CA MET A 143 -3.60 -13.49 -4.62
C MET A 143 -2.34 -13.09 -5.40
N PRO A 144 -1.23 -12.77 -4.71
CA PRO A 144 -0.04 -12.30 -5.39
C PRO A 144 0.74 -13.45 -6.02
N GLU A 145 1.20 -13.25 -7.24
CA GLU A 145 2.16 -14.15 -7.90
C GLU A 145 3.60 -13.80 -7.50
N THR A 146 3.88 -12.53 -7.19
CA THR A 146 5.21 -12.01 -6.87
C THR A 146 5.13 -10.93 -5.81
N GLY A 147 6.23 -10.64 -5.12
CA GLY A 147 6.27 -9.59 -4.11
C GLY A 147 7.66 -9.02 -3.85
N LEU A 148 7.84 -8.45 -2.67
CA LEU A 148 9.04 -7.71 -2.30
C LEU A 148 10.31 -8.53 -2.47
N THR A 149 10.34 -9.78 -1.98
CA THR A 149 11.54 -10.65 -2.08
C THR A 149 11.89 -10.95 -3.53
N ASP A 150 10.90 -11.25 -4.38
CA ASP A 150 11.12 -11.51 -5.81
C ASP A 150 11.71 -10.31 -6.53
N PHE A 151 11.19 -9.11 -6.23
CA PHE A 151 11.73 -7.87 -6.78
C PHE A 151 13.14 -7.56 -6.28
N LEU A 152 13.45 -7.87 -5.02
CA LEU A 152 14.78 -7.62 -4.45
C LEU A 152 15.84 -8.61 -4.97
N ASP A 153 15.43 -9.82 -5.36
CA ASP A 153 16.31 -10.85 -5.93
C ASP A 153 16.67 -10.57 -7.40
N ASP A 154 15.73 -10.05 -8.19
CA ASP A 154 15.91 -9.85 -9.63
C ASP A 154 16.08 -8.35 -9.97
N PRO A 155 17.29 -7.92 -10.40
CA PRO A 155 17.56 -6.52 -10.77
C PRO A 155 16.65 -5.95 -11.85
N ASP A 156 16.21 -6.79 -12.79
CA ASP A 156 15.42 -6.41 -13.96
C ASP A 156 13.91 -6.45 -13.68
N PHE A 157 13.53 -6.87 -12.46
CA PHE A 157 12.13 -6.93 -12.05
C PHE A 157 11.53 -5.53 -11.88
N ASP A 158 10.42 -5.27 -12.57
CA ASP A 158 9.70 -4.00 -12.47
C ASP A 158 8.84 -3.94 -11.21
N ILE A 159 8.97 -2.85 -10.46
CA ILE A 159 8.17 -2.52 -9.27
C ILE A 159 6.66 -2.54 -9.55
N ALA A 160 6.23 -2.21 -10.78
CA ALA A 160 4.82 -2.23 -11.14
C ALA A 160 4.20 -3.64 -11.01
N ARG A 161 5.00 -4.71 -11.11
CA ARG A 161 4.53 -6.11 -11.02
C ARG A 161 4.23 -6.56 -9.60
N ILE A 162 4.84 -5.91 -8.61
CA ILE A 162 4.65 -6.24 -7.19
C ILE A 162 3.67 -5.30 -6.48
N LEU A 163 3.08 -4.34 -7.21
CA LEU A 163 2.18 -3.34 -6.66
C LEU A 163 0.71 -3.72 -6.89
N TYR A 164 0.09 -4.26 -5.86
CA TYR A 164 -1.27 -4.78 -5.93
C TYR A 164 -2.31 -3.75 -5.43
N PRO A 165 -3.45 -3.61 -6.13
CA PRO A 165 -4.63 -2.93 -5.58
C PRO A 165 -5.21 -3.74 -4.41
N THR A 166 -5.64 -3.06 -3.34
CA THR A 166 -6.19 -3.70 -2.13
C THR A 166 -7.72 -3.76 -2.10
N GLY A 167 -8.38 -3.21 -3.13
CA GLY A 167 -9.81 -2.94 -3.11
C GLY A 167 -10.22 -1.75 -2.22
N ILE A 168 -9.30 -1.15 -1.46
CA ILE A 168 -9.49 0.07 -0.68
C ILE A 168 -9.00 1.28 -1.50
N PRO A 169 -9.82 2.33 -1.69
CA PRO A 169 -9.41 3.51 -2.45
C PRO A 169 -8.12 4.13 -1.91
N ARG A 170 -7.18 4.47 -2.83
CA ARG A 170 -5.89 5.14 -2.54
C ARG A 170 -4.91 4.34 -1.66
N LEU A 171 -5.19 3.06 -1.40
CA LEU A 171 -4.29 2.14 -0.71
C LEU A 171 -3.77 1.08 -1.70
N ARG A 172 -2.46 0.87 -1.69
CA ARG A 172 -1.79 -0.21 -2.45
C ARG A 172 -1.05 -1.14 -1.48
N LEU A 173 -0.89 -2.39 -1.89
CA LEU A 173 -0.12 -3.41 -1.16
C LEU A 173 1.10 -3.82 -1.99
N ILE A 174 2.24 -3.94 -1.34
CA ILE A 174 3.34 -4.79 -1.81
C ILE A 174 3.41 -6.00 -0.86
N PRO A 175 3.09 -7.22 -1.31
CA PRO A 175 3.17 -8.42 -0.51
C PRO A 175 4.63 -8.84 -0.30
N ALA A 176 4.88 -9.73 0.65
CA ALA A 176 6.23 -10.21 0.99
C ALA A 176 6.92 -10.87 -0.21
N GLY A 177 6.17 -11.60 -1.04
CA GLY A 177 6.70 -12.36 -2.17
C GLY A 177 6.92 -13.83 -1.85
N SER A 178 7.58 -14.54 -2.75
CA SER A 178 7.79 -15.98 -2.63
C SER A 178 8.58 -16.33 -1.37
N ARG A 179 8.11 -17.34 -0.62
CA ARG A 179 8.86 -17.90 0.50
C ARG A 179 10.13 -18.57 -0.02
N ARG A 180 11.28 -18.15 0.49
CA ARG A 180 12.58 -18.75 0.16
C ARG A 180 12.94 -19.83 1.18
N GLU A 181 13.61 -20.89 0.72
CA GLU A 181 14.14 -21.94 1.59
C GLU A 181 15.38 -21.46 2.37
N THR A 182 16.16 -20.55 1.78
CA THR A 182 17.29 -19.89 2.42
C THR A 182 16.89 -18.50 2.91
N PRO A 183 17.31 -18.10 4.13
CA PRO A 183 17.16 -16.73 4.58
C PRO A 183 17.97 -15.80 3.66
N GLY A 184 17.29 -14.97 2.88
CA GLY A 184 17.93 -13.91 2.10
C GLY A 184 18.18 -12.68 2.96
N GLU A 185 19.32 -12.03 2.76
CA GLU A 185 19.65 -10.73 3.37
C GLU A 185 18.93 -9.57 2.65
N PHE A 186 17.62 -9.70 2.47
CA PHE A 186 16.81 -8.79 1.65
C PHE A 186 16.86 -7.35 2.14
N PHE A 187 16.71 -7.15 3.44
CA PHE A 187 16.55 -5.81 4.02
C PHE A 187 17.88 -5.08 4.22
N THR A 188 19.02 -5.77 4.28
CA THR A 188 20.35 -5.15 4.31
C THR A 188 20.83 -4.77 2.91
N SER A 189 20.23 -5.36 1.86
CA SER A 189 20.64 -5.16 0.46
C SER A 189 20.61 -3.69 0.04
N PHE A 190 21.53 -3.33 -0.86
CA PHE A 190 21.55 -2.00 -1.46
C PHE A 190 20.25 -1.71 -2.23
N ARG A 191 19.67 -2.74 -2.87
CA ARG A 191 18.44 -2.64 -3.64
C ARG A 191 17.23 -2.26 -2.78
N MET A 192 17.13 -2.77 -1.54
CA MET A 192 16.07 -2.37 -0.61
C MET A 192 16.17 -0.87 -0.24
N LYS A 193 17.40 -0.38 -0.01
CA LYS A 193 17.64 1.04 0.27
C LYS A 193 17.23 1.91 -0.92
N GLN A 194 17.63 1.51 -2.13
CA GLN A 194 17.25 2.23 -3.36
C GLN A 194 15.74 2.21 -3.58
N PHE A 195 15.09 1.07 -3.35
CA PHE A 195 13.66 0.90 -3.47
C PHE A 195 12.89 1.86 -2.57
N LEU A 196 13.17 1.88 -1.26
CA LEU A 196 12.48 2.79 -0.34
C LEU A 196 12.70 4.26 -0.71
N GLN A 197 13.92 4.63 -1.11
CA GLN A 197 14.21 5.98 -1.59
C GLN A 197 13.43 6.34 -2.86
N ALA A 198 13.35 5.42 -3.82
CA ALA A 198 12.65 5.63 -5.08
C ALA A 198 11.14 5.79 -4.86
N VAL A 199 10.52 4.90 -4.09
CA VAL A 199 9.08 4.95 -3.79
C VAL A 199 8.72 6.23 -3.05
N ARG A 200 9.55 6.64 -2.07
CA ARG A 200 9.37 7.89 -1.33
C ARG A 200 9.47 9.13 -2.23
N ARG A 201 10.44 9.17 -3.15
CA ARG A 201 10.65 10.33 -4.05
C ARG A 201 9.63 10.42 -5.17
N ARG A 202 9.14 9.28 -5.67
CA ARG A 202 8.24 9.24 -6.83
C ARG A 202 6.83 9.72 -6.52
N TYR A 203 6.37 9.56 -5.28
CA TYR A 203 5.01 9.87 -4.86
C TYR A 203 5.02 10.81 -3.64
N PRO A 204 5.09 12.14 -3.85
CA PRO A 204 5.19 13.13 -2.78
C PRO A 204 3.92 13.27 -1.95
N ASP A 205 2.85 12.52 -2.27
CA ASP A 205 1.56 12.41 -1.57
C ASP A 205 1.35 11.04 -0.89
N ARG A 206 2.32 10.12 -1.00
CA ARG A 206 2.23 8.75 -0.47
C ARG A 206 2.89 8.58 0.90
N PHE A 207 2.13 8.05 1.85
CA PHE A 207 2.67 7.46 3.09
C PHE A 207 3.03 6.00 2.88
N ILE A 208 4.14 5.55 3.45
CA ILE A 208 4.62 4.18 3.30
C ILE A 208 4.67 3.52 4.67
N VAL A 209 3.92 2.43 4.85
CA VAL A 209 3.85 1.67 6.10
C VAL A 209 4.44 0.28 5.87
N LEU A 210 5.45 -0.09 6.65
CA LEU A 210 6.09 -1.39 6.61
C LEU A 210 5.59 -2.19 7.81
N ASP A 211 4.92 -3.32 7.53
CA ASP A 211 4.53 -4.29 8.55
C ASP A 211 5.65 -5.30 8.75
N THR A 212 6.13 -5.49 9.97
CA THR A 212 7.27 -6.37 10.25
C THR A 212 6.95 -7.42 11.30
N ALA A 213 7.77 -8.47 11.34
CA ALA A 213 7.84 -9.37 12.49
C ALA A 213 8.17 -8.59 13.80
N PRO A 214 7.94 -9.19 14.98
CA PRO A 214 8.26 -8.57 16.26
C PRO A 214 9.74 -8.19 16.38
N ILE A 215 10.03 -6.98 16.85
CA ILE A 215 11.40 -6.43 16.92
C ILE A 215 12.31 -7.18 17.91
N SER A 216 11.69 -7.84 18.89
CA SER A 216 12.36 -8.69 19.87
C SER A 216 12.92 -9.98 19.25
N GLU A 217 12.33 -10.45 18.15
CA GLU A 217 12.67 -11.74 17.51
C GLU A 217 13.21 -11.59 16.08
N SER A 218 13.26 -10.37 15.55
CA SER A 218 13.56 -10.10 14.14
C SER A 218 14.67 -9.07 13.98
N PRO A 219 15.89 -9.50 13.55
CA PRO A 219 16.94 -8.58 13.11
C PRO A 219 16.48 -7.70 11.95
N ASP A 220 15.65 -8.25 11.05
CA ASP A 220 15.08 -7.54 9.90
C ASP A 220 14.25 -6.31 10.32
N ALA A 221 13.42 -6.44 11.35
CA ALA A 221 12.65 -5.31 11.88
C ALA A 221 13.56 -4.16 12.38
N ARG A 222 14.72 -4.49 12.96
CA ARG A 222 15.71 -3.50 13.40
C ARG A 222 16.39 -2.83 12.20
N ILE A 223 16.76 -3.59 11.18
CA ILE A 223 17.34 -3.06 9.94
C ILE A 223 16.37 -2.10 9.26
N LEU A 224 15.10 -2.49 9.14
CA LEU A 224 14.06 -1.66 8.52
C LEU A 224 13.82 -0.36 9.28
N THR A 225 13.93 -0.37 10.61
CA THR A 225 13.87 0.85 11.44
C THR A 225 14.97 1.84 11.03
N GLU A 226 16.17 1.36 10.70
CA GLU A 226 17.26 2.22 10.21
C GLU A 226 17.02 2.77 8.80
N LEU A 227 16.19 2.11 7.99
CA LEU A 227 15.86 2.56 6.63
C LEU A 227 14.68 3.52 6.56
N CYS A 228 13.82 3.53 7.58
CA CYS A 228 12.63 4.37 7.61
C CYS A 228 12.84 5.66 8.39
N ASP A 229 11.91 6.61 8.19
CA ASP A 229 11.92 7.91 8.87
C ASP A 229 11.44 7.74 10.32
N TYR A 230 10.42 6.90 10.56
CA TYR A 230 9.83 6.64 11.87
C TYR A 230 9.63 5.15 12.17
N ALA A 231 9.51 4.82 13.45
CA ALA A 231 9.19 3.48 13.92
C ALA A 231 8.23 3.48 15.11
N MET A 232 7.28 2.55 15.09
CA MET A 232 6.21 2.41 16.09
C MET A 232 6.15 0.99 16.64
N LEU A 233 6.00 0.88 17.95
CA LEU A 233 5.84 -0.40 18.64
C LEU A 233 4.36 -0.72 18.85
N VAL A 234 3.96 -1.97 18.58
CA VAL A 234 2.64 -2.50 18.92
C VAL A 234 2.76 -3.43 20.12
N VAL A 235 2.03 -3.12 21.19
CA VAL A 235 2.06 -3.85 22.46
C VAL A 235 0.70 -4.52 22.67
N PRO A 236 0.64 -5.86 22.79
CA PRO A 236 -0.63 -6.53 23.07
C PRO A 236 -1.11 -6.24 24.51
N HIS A 237 -2.35 -5.84 24.65
CA HIS A 237 -2.98 -5.58 25.93
C HIS A 237 -3.07 -6.86 26.77
N GLY A 238 -2.53 -6.83 27.99
CA GLY A 238 -2.65 -7.92 28.96
C GLY A 238 -1.92 -9.22 28.60
N LYS A 239 -1.14 -9.27 27.52
CA LYS A 239 -0.44 -10.50 27.08
C LYS A 239 1.06 -10.52 27.40
N ILE A 240 1.67 -9.38 27.66
CA ILE A 240 3.10 -9.27 28.00
C ILE A 240 3.30 -8.39 29.23
N THR A 241 4.45 -8.54 29.89
CA THR A 241 4.85 -7.71 31.03
C THR A 241 5.32 -6.33 30.57
N ALA A 242 5.28 -5.34 31.47
CA ALA A 242 5.81 -4.01 31.21
C ALA A 242 7.30 -4.06 30.81
N THR A 243 8.11 -4.85 31.52
CA THR A 243 9.54 -5.04 31.22
C THR A 243 9.77 -5.60 29.81
N THR A 244 8.95 -6.55 29.35
CA THR A 244 9.06 -7.06 27.98
C THR A 244 8.74 -5.97 26.95
N ALA A 245 7.71 -5.15 27.21
CA ALA A 245 7.37 -4.02 26.35
C ALA A 245 8.47 -2.95 26.31
N GLU A 246 9.06 -2.63 27.46
CA GLU A 246 10.19 -1.69 27.59
C GLU A 246 11.42 -2.18 26.83
N ASN A 247 11.79 -3.45 26.99
CA ASN A 247 12.90 -4.06 26.25
C ASN A 247 12.67 -4.03 24.74
N ALA A 248 11.43 -4.24 24.28
CA ALA A 248 11.09 -4.12 22.87
C ALA A 248 11.17 -2.67 22.38
N ALA A 249 10.77 -1.68 23.20
CA ALA A 249 10.90 -0.27 22.86
C ALA A 249 12.38 0.17 22.77
N MET A 250 13.23 -0.32 23.66
CA MET A 250 14.68 -0.05 23.64
C MET A 250 15.40 -0.66 22.42
N ALA A 251 14.76 -1.55 21.68
CA ALA A 251 15.33 -2.13 20.47
C ALA A 251 15.29 -1.17 19.26
N PHE A 252 14.46 -0.13 19.31
CA PHE A 252 14.38 0.88 18.25
C PHE A 252 15.46 1.94 18.41
N ASN A 253 15.77 2.61 17.29
CA ASN A 253 16.53 3.84 17.30
C ASN A 253 15.70 4.95 18.01
N PRO A 254 16.20 5.55 19.11
CA PRO A 254 15.46 6.56 19.87
C PRO A 254 15.07 7.78 19.03
N ASP A 255 15.89 8.17 18.06
CA ASP A 255 15.62 9.35 17.21
C ASP A 255 14.47 9.13 16.23
N LYS A 256 14.12 7.85 15.97
CA LYS A 256 13.07 7.45 15.04
C LYS A 256 11.83 6.89 15.73
N PHE A 257 11.94 6.55 17.01
CA PHE A 257 10.89 5.90 17.75
C PHE A 257 9.79 6.90 18.11
N VAL A 258 8.63 6.80 17.45
CA VAL A 258 7.50 7.73 17.66
C VAL A 258 6.58 7.31 18.80
N GLY A 259 6.78 6.13 19.37
CA GLY A 259 6.05 5.62 20.54
C GLY A 259 5.39 4.26 20.33
N ALA A 260 4.50 3.92 21.25
CA ALA A 260 3.84 2.63 21.30
C ALA A 260 2.31 2.74 21.21
N VAL A 261 1.68 1.74 20.59
CA VAL A 261 0.24 1.53 20.54
C VAL A 261 -0.11 0.27 21.33
N ILE A 262 -1.02 0.39 22.30
CA ILE A 262 -1.57 -0.75 23.02
C ILE A 262 -2.76 -1.30 22.24
N ASN A 263 -2.72 -2.57 21.86
CA ASN A 263 -3.71 -3.23 21.02
C ASN A 263 -4.32 -4.44 21.76
N GLY A 264 -5.65 -4.55 21.83
CA GLY A 264 -6.35 -5.57 22.62
C GLY A 264 -7.80 -5.74 22.22
#